data_AF-A0A4Q7G7W8-F1
#
_entry.id   AF-A0A4Q7G7W8-F1
#
_cell.length_a   1.000
_cell.length_b   1.000
_cell.length_c   1.000
_cell.angle_alpha   90.00
_cell.angle_beta   90.00
_cell.angle_gamma   90.00
#
_symmetry.space_group_name_H-M   'P 1'
#
loop_
_entity.id
_entity.type
_entity.pdbx_description
1 polymer ?
#
loop_
_entity_poly.entity_id
_entity_poly.type
_entity_poly.pdbx_seq_one_letter_code
_entity_poly.pdbx_strand_id
1 'polypeptide(L)' 'MYDVYLNGRNDLLVIPRGHAVPLHLSGNWRKKKRAVRSVSEKIRQDVQRRGYHRRSLVGDRSNARKAPSPLSLV' A
#
# COMPACT_ATOMS: atom_id res chain seq x y z
N MET A 1 9.93 -6.56 -7.71
CA MET A 1 9.86 -5.08 -7.62
C MET A 1 8.44 -4.63 -7.89
N TYR A 2 8.04 -3.48 -7.35
CA TYR A 2 6.66 -3.01 -7.41
C TYR A 2 6.57 -1.57 -7.85
N ASP A 3 5.56 -1.27 -8.65
CA ASP A 3 5.13 0.09 -8.94
C ASP A 3 4.02 0.49 -7.96
N VAL A 4 4.12 1.69 -7.43
CA VAL A 4 3.17 2.23 -6.44
C VAL A 4 2.45 3.42 -7.05
N TYR A 5 1.14 3.44 -6.91
CA TYR A 5 0.26 4.49 -7.39
C TYR A 5 -0.53 5.07 -6.23
N LEU A 6 -0.81 6.38 -6.32
CA LEU A 6 -1.72 7.09 -5.43
C LEU A 6 -2.82 7.76 -6.26
N ASN A 7 -4.02 7.87 -5.70
CA ASN A 7 -5.10 8.66 -6.30
C ASN A 7 -5.44 9.89 -5.44
N GLY A 8 -6.35 10.74 -5.93
CA GLY A 8 -6.82 11.93 -5.21
C GLY A 8 -7.59 11.64 -3.91
N ARG A 9 -8.02 10.38 -3.69
CA ARG A 9 -8.69 9.93 -2.46
C ARG A 9 -7.71 9.39 -1.41
N ASN A 10 -6.40 9.51 -1.67
CA ASN A 10 -5.34 8.96 -0.83
C ASN A 10 -5.40 7.41 -0.74
N ASP A 11 -5.92 6.76 -1.78
CA ASP A 11 -5.79 5.31 -1.92
C ASP A 11 -4.40 4.97 -2.47
N LEU A 12 -3.85 3.87 -1.96
CA LEU A 12 -2.61 3.28 -2.41
C LEU A 12 -2.90 2.02 -3.22
N LEU A 13 -2.29 1.95 -4.41
CA LEU A 13 -2.29 0.79 -5.28
C LEU A 13 -0.86 0.32 -5.51
N VAL A 14 -0.63 -0.98 -5.35
CA VAL A 14 0.66 -1.64 -5.60
C VAL A 14 0.45 -2.73 -6.63
N ILE A 15 1.27 -2.71 -7.67
CA ILE A 15 1.27 -3.73 -8.74
C ILE A 15 2.71 -4.20 -9.00
N PRO A 16 2.90 -5.39 -9.59
CA PRO A 16 4.23 -5.81 -10.01
C PRO A 16 4.80 -4.80 -11.03
N ARG A 17 6.09 -4.52 -10.93
CA ARG A 17 6.75 -3.54 -11.80
C ARG A 17 6.56 -3.92 -13.27
N GLY A 18 6.18 -2.95 -14.10
CA GLY A 18 5.97 -3.16 -15.54
C GLY A 18 4.59 -3.67 -15.93
N HIS A 19 3.72 -3.98 -14.96
CA HIS A 19 2.32 -4.29 -15.25
C HIS A 19 1.50 -3.01 -15.40
N ALA A 20 0.43 -3.10 -16.20
CA ALA A 20 -0.55 -2.03 -16.32
C ALA A 20 -1.46 -1.97 -15.09
N VAL A 21 -2.02 -0.78 -14.82
CA VAL A 21 -3.09 -0.64 -13.83
C VAL A 21 -4.34 -1.34 -14.38
N PRO A 22 -4.97 -2.27 -13.63
CA PRO A 22 -6.18 -2.94 -14.08
C PRO A 22 -7.32 -1.96 -14.38
N LEU A 23 -8.01 -2.16 -15.51
CA LEU A 23 -9.03 -1.25 -16.02
C LEU A 23 -10.24 -1.10 -15.08
N HIS A 24 -10.57 -2.15 -14.33
CA HIS A 24 -11.67 -2.11 -13.35
C HIS A 24 -11.36 -1.26 -12.11
N LEU A 25 -10.11 -0.81 -11.94
CA LEU A 25 -9.74 0.13 -10.89
C LEU A 25 -9.96 1.57 -11.38
N SER A 26 -11.23 1.98 -11.43
CA SER A 26 -11.58 3.37 -11.72
C SER A 26 -10.86 4.32 -10.76
N GLY A 27 -10.13 5.29 -11.32
CA GLY A 27 -9.42 6.29 -10.53
C GLY A 27 -8.30 6.95 -11.32
N ASN A 28 -8.05 8.21 -11.02
CA ASN A 28 -6.88 8.92 -11.54
C ASN A 28 -5.63 8.47 -10.75
N TRP A 29 -5.05 7.35 -11.19
CA TRP A 29 -3.86 6.75 -10.57
C TRP A 29 -2.59 7.47 -11.02
N ARG A 30 -1.86 8.02 -10.07
CA ARG A 30 -0.56 8.66 -10.30
C ARG A 30 0.56 7.77 -9.80
N LYS A 31 1.41 7.32 -10.73
CA LYS A 31 2.58 6.50 -10.41
C LYS A 31 3.58 7.31 -9.58
N LYS A 32 4.11 6.73 -8.51
CA LYS A 32 5.26 7.27 -7.79
C LYS A 32 6.53 7.10 -8.64
N LYS A 33 7.39 8.13 -8.63
CA LYS A 33 8.65 8.14 -9.40
C LYS A 33 9.59 6.98 -9.06
N ARG A 34 9.60 6.52 -7.80
CA ARG A 34 10.46 5.42 -7.35
C ARG A 34 9.67 4.13 -7.24
N ALA A 35 10.16 3.10 -7.91
CA ALA A 35 9.72 1.72 -7.69
C ALA A 35 10.17 1.24 -6.30
N VAL A 36 9.37 0.36 -5.71
CA VAL A 36 9.63 -0.22 -4.40
C VAL A 36 10.28 -1.60 -4.57
N ARG A 37 11.40 -1.83 -3.89
CA ARG A 37 12.13 -3.11 -3.94
C ARG A 37 11.40 -4.21 -3.16
N SER A 38 10.88 -3.87 -1.97
CA SER A 38 10.28 -4.83 -1.04
C SER A 38 8.97 -4.29 -0.48
N VAL A 39 8.00 -5.19 -0.30
CA VAL A 39 6.69 -4.91 0.30
C VAL A 39 6.43 -5.90 1.43
N SER A 40 5.46 -5.61 2.30
CA SER A 40 5.05 -6.54 3.34
C SER A 40 4.44 -7.82 2.75
N GLU A 41 4.46 -8.91 3.52
CA GLU A 41 3.95 -10.22 3.09
C GLU A 41 2.50 -10.13 2.60
N LYS A 42 1.65 -9.39 3.32
CA LYS A 42 0.25 -9.15 2.93
C LYS A 42 0.12 -8.56 1.53
N ILE A 43 0.94 -7.56 1.21
CA ILE A 43 0.94 -6.92 -0.11
C ILE A 43 1.44 -7.93 -1.16
N ARG A 44 2.48 -8.69 -0.85
CA ARG A 44 3.03 -9.71 -1.75
C ARG A 44 1.99 -10.77 -2.10
N GLN A 45 1.31 -11.33 -1.09
CA GLN A 45 0.28 -12.35 -1.28
C GLN A 45 -0.91 -11.82 -2.08
N ASP A 46 -1.37 -10.60 -1.80
CA ASP A 46 -2.45 -9.98 -2.57
C ASP A 46 -2.06 -9.77 -4.03
N VAL A 47 -0.84 -9.29 -4.28
CA VAL A 47 -0.31 -9.10 -5.63
C VAL A 47 -0.17 -10.45 -6.35
N GLN A 48 0.30 -11.51 -5.70
CA GLN A 48 0.41 -12.84 -6.30
C GLN A 48 -0.96 -13.43 -6.67
N ARG A 49 -1.95 -13.26 -5.79
CA ARG A 49 -3.29 -13.84 -5.97
C ARG A 49 -4.17 -13.05 -6.94
N ARG A 50 -4.07 -11.72 -6.94
CA ARG A 50 -5.00 -10.83 -7.66
C ARG A 50 -4.33 -10.00 -8.75
N GLY A 51 -3.01 -9.99 -8.81
CA GLY A 51 -2.23 -9.09 -9.67
C GLY A 51 -2.04 -7.68 -9.09
N TYR A 52 -2.66 -7.34 -7.96
CA TYR A 52 -2.54 -6.02 -7.33
C TYR A 52 -2.96 -6.02 -5.85
N HIS A 53 -2.50 -5.00 -5.10
CA HIS A 53 -2.98 -4.68 -3.76
C HIS A 53 -3.51 -3.23 -3.73
N ARG A 54 -4.70 -3.02 -3.15
CA ARG A 54 -5.30 -1.68 -2.98
C ARG A 54 -5.72 -1.48 -1.53
N ARG A 55 -5.41 -0.32 -0.95
CA ARG A 55 -5.93 0.09 0.37
C ARG A 55 -6.12 1.60 0.46
N SER A 56 -7.09 2.05 1.25
CA SER A 56 -7.23 3.45 1.62
C SER A 56 -6.19 3.81 2.68
N LEU A 57 -5.58 4.99 2.56
CA LEU A 57 -4.72 5.56 3.61
C LEU A 57 -5.50 6.55 4.51
N VAL A 58 -6.76 6.86 4.16
CA VAL A 58 -7.64 7.67 4.99
C VAL A 58 -8.11 6.79 6.16
N GLY A 59 -7.48 6.95 7.31
CA GLY A 59 -7.79 6.22 8.55
C GLY A 59 -6.66 5.33 9.09
N ASP A 60 -5.57 5.11 8.35
CA ASP A 60 -4.45 4.23 8.77
C ASP A 60 -3.52 4.88 9.83
N ARG A 61 -3.91 6.03 10.40
CA ARG A 61 -3.20 6.68 11.53
C ARG A 61 -3.34 5.89 12.84
N SER A 62 -4.03 4.76 12.83
CA SER A 62 -4.29 3.92 14.01
C SER A 62 -3.10 3.07 14.44
N ASN A 63 -2.08 2.87 13.59
CA ASN A 63 -0.90 2.06 13.95
C ASN A 63 0.31 2.87 14.46
N ALA A 64 0.26 4.20 14.40
CA ALA A 64 1.33 5.07 14.92
C ALA A 64 1.19 5.37 16.44
N ARG A 65 0.20 4.80 17.12
CA ARG A 65 -0.08 5.04 18.55
C ARG A 65 0.16 3.85 19.47
N LYS A 66 0.64 2.70 18.97
CA LYS A 66 1.12 1.63 19.85
C LYS A 66 2.55 1.94 20.33
N ALA A 67 2.69 3.06 21.04
CA ALA A 67 3.82 3.23 21.94
C ALA A 67 3.72 2.11 23.01
N PRO A 68 4.82 1.44 23.36
CA PRO A 68 4.81 0.57 24.53
C PRO A 68 4.47 1.44 25.75
N SER A 69 3.44 1.06 26.50
CA SER A 69 3.06 1.70 27.76
C SER A 69 4.27 1.73 28.69
N PRO A 70 4.79 2.91 29.11
CA PRO A 70 5.85 2.97 30.11
C PRO A 70 5.22 3.02 31.50
N LEU A 71 4.52 1.96 31.91
CA LEU A 71 4.11 1.79 33.31
C LEU A 71 4.23 0.31 33.68
N SER A 72 5.48 -0.11 33.82
CA SER A 72 5.87 -1.24 34.65
C SER A 72 7.19 -0.86 35.31
N LEU A 73 7.11 0.01 36.31
CA LEU A 73 8.14 0.12 37.33
C LEU A 73 7.41 0.07 38.67
N VAL A 74 7.63 -1.08 39.32
CA VAL A 74 7.56 -1.44 40.75
C VAL A 74 6.79 -0.54 41.70
#